data_AF-A0A3D4Z288-F1
#
_entry.id   AF-A0A3D4Z288-F1
#
_cell.length_a   1.000
_cell.length_b   1.000
_cell.length_c   1.000
_cell.angle_alpha   90.00
_cell.angle_beta   90.00
_cell.angle_gamma   90.00
#
_symmetry.space_group_name_H-M   'P 1'
#
loop_
_entity.id
_entity.type
_entity.pdbx_description
1 polymer ?
#
loop_
_entity_poly.entity_id
_entity_poly.type
_entity_poly.pdbx_seq_one_letter_code
_entity_poly.pdbx_strand_id
1 'polypeptide(L)' 'MSKAKFERTKPHVNVGTIGHVDHGKTTLTAAITKVLAAKGRAQFMAYDQIDKAPEERERGITIATAHVEY' A
#
# COMPACT_ATOMS: atom_id res chain seq x y z
N MET A 1 1.36 14.24 -18.79
CA MET A 1 0.67 13.11 -19.45
C MET A 1 -0.43 12.65 -18.52
N SER A 2 -1.70 12.66 -18.96
CA SER A 2 -2.80 12.13 -18.16
C SER A 2 -2.58 10.64 -17.91
N LYS A 3 -2.73 10.19 -16.67
CA LYS A 3 -2.76 8.75 -16.37
C LYS A 3 -3.84 8.11 -17.23
N ALA A 4 -3.55 6.93 -17.81
CA ALA A 4 -4.54 6.15 -18.53
C ALA A 4 -5.79 5.95 -17.65
N LYS A 5 -6.97 6.03 -18.26
CA LYS A 5 -8.24 5.83 -17.53
C LYS A 5 -8.28 4.41 -16.99
N PHE A 6 -8.38 4.25 -15.68
CA PHE A 6 -8.48 2.94 -15.07
C PHE A 6 -9.83 2.29 -15.41
N GLU A 7 -9.81 1.13 -16.04
CA GLU A 7 -11.01 0.37 -16.37
C GLU A 7 -11.39 -0.58 -15.23
N ARG A 8 -12.49 -0.26 -14.54
CA ARG A 8 -13.04 -1.06 -13.43
C ARG A 8 -13.86 -2.23 -13.99
N THR A 9 -13.20 -3.29 -14.44
CA THR A 9 -13.85 -4.50 -14.96
C THR A 9 -14.24 -5.50 -13.87
N LYS A 10 -13.84 -5.25 -12.62
CA LYS A 10 -14.08 -6.13 -11.46
C LYS A 10 -14.80 -5.37 -10.34
N PRO A 11 -15.54 -6.07 -9.46
CA PRO A 11 -16.05 -5.48 -8.23
C PRO A 11 -14.92 -4.84 -7.42
N HIS A 12 -15.15 -3.62 -6.95
CA HIS A 12 -14.19 -2.85 -6.18
C HIS A 12 -14.61 -2.83 -4.70
N VAL A 13 -13.65 -3.09 -3.80
CA VAL A 13 -13.89 -3.10 -2.36
C VAL A 13 -12.85 -2.22 -1.67
N ASN A 14 -13.30 -1.31 -0.81
CA ASN A 14 -12.41 -0.55 0.05
C ASN A 14 -12.02 -1.40 1.27
N VAL A 15 -10.72 -1.58 1.48
CA VAL A 15 -10.17 -2.33 2.63
C VAL A 15 -9.13 -1.48 3.35
N GLY A 16 -8.87 -1.79 4.63
CA GLY A 16 -7.88 -1.08 5.44
C GLY A 16 -7.17 -2.01 6.42
N THR A 17 -5.90 -1.75 6.67
CA THR A 17 -5.08 -2.49 7.65
C THR A 17 -4.98 -1.67 8.93
N ILE A 18 -5.64 -2.14 10.00
CA ILE A 18 -5.70 -1.47 11.31
C ILE A 18 -5.07 -2.34 12.41
N GLY A 19 -4.63 -1.71 13.51
CA GLY A 19 -3.99 -2.41 14.63
C GLY A 19 -3.01 -1.53 15.41
N HIS A 20 -2.51 -2.04 16.54
CA HIS A 20 -1.58 -1.34 17.43
C HIS A 20 -0.23 -1.00 16.74
N VAL A 21 0.50 -0.03 17.30
CA VAL A 21 1.85 0.32 16.81
C VAL A 21 2.75 -0.93 16.78
N ASP A 22 3.65 -1.00 15.82
CA ASP A 22 4.58 -2.12 15.59
C ASP A 22 3.98 -3.49 15.26
N HIS A 23 2.66 -3.61 15.11
CA HIS A 23 2.01 -4.85 14.62
C HIS A 23 2.18 -5.09 13.10
N GLY A 24 3.13 -4.42 12.46
CA GLY A 24 3.51 -4.72 11.07
C GLY A 24 2.50 -4.34 9.98
N LYS A 25 1.60 -3.39 10.23
CA LYS A 25 0.57 -2.95 9.26
C LYS A 25 1.17 -2.60 7.89
N THR A 26 2.19 -1.74 7.87
CA THR A 26 2.88 -1.27 6.67
C THR A 26 3.63 -2.38 5.95
N THR A 27 4.30 -3.25 6.72
CA THR A 27 4.99 -4.45 6.19
C THR A 27 4.01 -5.40 5.54
N LEU A 28 2.84 -5.62 6.15
CA LEU A 28 1.78 -6.46 5.59
C LEU A 28 1.24 -5.87 4.29
N THR A 29 0.99 -4.56 4.22
CA THR A 29 0.55 -3.90 2.99
C THR A 29 1.58 -4.06 1.86
N ALA A 30 2.86 -3.87 2.14
CA ALA A 30 3.94 -4.10 1.16
C ALA A 30 3.97 -5.58 0.69
N ALA A 31 3.78 -6.53 1.61
CA ALA A 31 3.75 -7.95 1.27
C ALA A 31 2.54 -8.33 0.40
N ILE A 32 1.36 -7.76 0.66
CA ILE A 32 0.16 -7.97 -0.16
C ILE A 32 0.42 -7.54 -1.61
N THR A 33 0.95 -6.33 -1.82
CA THR A 33 1.26 -5.84 -3.17
C THR A 33 2.32 -6.71 -3.85
N LYS A 34 3.33 -7.19 -3.12
CA LYS A 34 4.38 -8.08 -3.66
C LYS A 34 3.80 -9.40 -4.15
N VAL A 35 2.94 -10.04 -3.35
CA VAL A 35 2.31 -11.33 -3.70
C VAL A 35 1.37 -11.18 -4.90
N LEU A 36 0.62 -10.08 -4.98
CA LEU A 36 -0.28 -9.83 -6.10
C LEU A 36 0.47 -9.45 -7.37
N ALA A 37 1.57 -8.70 -7.26
CA ALA A 37 2.46 -8.40 -8.37
C ALA A 37 3.12 -9.65 -8.96
N ALA A 38 3.55 -10.59 -8.12
CA ALA A 38 4.06 -11.88 -8.58
C ALA A 38 3.03 -12.70 -9.38
N LYS A 39 1.73 -12.44 -9.19
CA LYS A 39 0.62 -13.05 -9.95
C LYS A 39 0.18 -12.21 -11.16
N GLY A 40 0.86 -11.09 -11.45
CA GLY A 40 0.49 -10.16 -12.51
C GLY A 40 -0.81 -9.40 -12.25
N ARG A 41 -1.23 -9.26 -10.99
CA ARG A 41 -2.53 -8.67 -10.60
C ARG A 41 -2.43 -7.25 -10.06
N ALA A 42 -1.25 -6.82 -9.62
CA ALA A 42 -1.00 -5.52 -9.02
C ALA A 42 0.41 -5.02 -9.32
N GLN A 43 0.70 -3.77 -8.97
CA GLN A 43 2.07 -3.26 -8.92
C GLN A 43 2.61 -3.40 -7.50
N PHE A 44 3.86 -3.84 -7.38
CA PHE A 44 4.52 -3.93 -6.08
C PHE A 44 4.80 -2.52 -5.54
N MET A 45 4.45 -2.30 -4.27
CA MET A 45 4.83 -1.11 -3.51
C MET A 45 5.70 -1.51 -2.33
N ALA A 46 6.93 -0.99 -2.32
CA ALA A 46 7.87 -1.22 -1.23
C ALA A 46 7.46 -0.47 0.04
N TYR A 47 7.97 -0.92 1.18
CA TYR A 47 7.64 -0.36 2.50
C TYR A 47 7.85 1.16 2.56
N ASP A 48 8.97 1.64 2.03
CA ASP A 48 9.37 3.04 2.01
C ASP A 48 8.54 3.91 1.05
N GLN A 49 7.82 3.28 0.11
CA GLN A 49 6.87 3.96 -0.77
C GLN A 49 5.49 4.13 -0.12
N ILE A 50 5.18 3.30 0.89
CA ILE A 50 3.97 3.37 1.70
C ILE A 50 4.22 4.36 2.86
N ASP A 51 5.34 4.20 3.56
CA ASP A 51 5.84 5.08 4.63
C ASP A 51 6.79 6.13 4.03
N LYS A 52 6.19 7.08 3.30
CA LYS A 52 6.93 8.00 2.44
C LYS A 52 7.20 9.36 3.08
N ALA A 53 6.49 9.72 4.16
CA ALA A 53 6.73 11.01 4.79
C ALA A 53 8.10 10.98 5.49
N PRO A 54 8.91 12.06 5.39
CA PRO A 54 10.20 12.14 6.06
C PRO A 54 10.09 11.83 7.56
N GLU A 55 9.03 12.33 8.20
CA GLU A 55 8.76 12.16 9.63
C GLU A 55 8.39 10.72 10.00
N GLU A 56 7.78 9.96 9.09
CA GLU A 56 7.44 8.54 9.29
C GLU A 56 8.69 7.67 9.26
N ARG A 57 9.58 7.92 8.29
CA ARG A 57 10.84 7.17 8.15
C ARG A 57 11.77 7.36 9.34
N GLU A 58 11.84 8.58 9.89
CA GLU A 58 12.65 8.88 11.08
C GLU A 58 12.10 8.24 12.35
N ARG A 59 10.77 8.11 12.46
CA ARG A 59 10.10 7.59 13.66
C ARG A 59 9.76 6.11 13.59
N GLY A 60 9.84 5.48 12.43
CA GLY A 60 9.50 4.07 12.22
C GLY A 60 8.02 3.76 12.42
N ILE A 61 7.16 4.77 12.38
CA ILE A 61 5.71 4.64 12.57
C ILE A 61 4.98 5.37 11.45
N THR A 62 3.88 4.77 10.98
CA THR A 62 2.99 5.42 10.03
C THR A 62 2.15 6.49 10.72
N ILE A 63 2.18 7.70 10.17
CA ILE A 63 1.54 8.91 10.70
C ILE A 63 0.37 9.31 9.81
N ALA A 64 0.52 9.18 8.49
CA ALA A 64 -0.47 9.48 7.47
C ALA A 64 -1.05 8.20 6.86
N THR A 65 -2.33 8.24 6.52
CA THR A 65 -2.96 7.12 5.80
C THR A 65 -2.42 7.03 4.37
N ALA A 66 -1.85 5.87 4.02
CA ALA A 66 -1.45 5.56 2.65
C ALA A 66 -2.59 4.86 1.89
N HIS A 67 -2.88 5.34 0.68
CA HIS A 67 -3.79 4.68 -0.25
C HIS A 67 -2.98 3.86 -1.26
N VAL A 68 -3.26 2.55 -1.30
CA VAL A 68 -2.57 1.56 -2.14
C VAL A 68 -3.63 0.80 -2.94
N GLU A 69 -3.49 0.75 -4.26
CA GLU A 69 -4.38 -0.01 -5.15
C GLU A 69 -3.73 -1.35 -5.54
N TYR A 70 -4.44 -2.47 -5.38
CA TYR A 70 -4.00 -3.82 -5.76
C TYR A 70 -5.16 -4.78 -6.06
#